data_AF-A0A7X9KL31-F1
#
_entry.id   AF-A0A7X9KL31-F1
#
_cell.length_a   1.000
_cell.length_b   1.000
_cell.length_c   1.000
_cell.angle_alpha   90.00
_cell.angle_beta   90.00
_cell.angle_gamma   90.00
#
_symmetry.space_group_name_H-M   'P 1'
#
loop_
_entity.id
_entity.type
_entity.pdbx_description
1 polymer ?
#
loop_
_entity_poly.entity_id
_entity_poly.type
_entity_poly.pdbx_seq_one_letter_code
_entity_poly.pdbx_strand_id
1 'polypeptide(L)' 'MKHLLVTNDFPPKIGGIQSLLWEWWRRLPPESFAVLTSPY' A
#
# COMPACT_ATOMS: atom_id res chain seq x y z
N MET A 1 1.31 16.85 5.87
CA MET A 1 0.81 16.68 4.49
C MET A 1 0.20 15.27 4.42
N LYS A 2 -0.92 15.06 3.71
CA LYS A 2 -1.50 13.71 3.54
C LYS A 2 -1.02 13.12 2.22
N HIS A 3 -0.60 11.87 2.23
CA HIS A 3 -0.09 11.15 1.06
C HIS A 3 -1.00 9.97 0.72
N LEU A 4 -1.17 9.70 -0.57
CA LEU A 4 -1.97 8.60 -1.08
C LEU A 4 -1.11 7.70 -1.96
N LEU A 5 -0.94 6.44 -1.56
CA LEU A 5 -0.35 5.40 -2.40
C LEU A 5 -1.44 4.81 -3.29
N VAL A 6 -1.30 4.98 -4.61
CA VAL A 6 -2.23 4.42 -5.60
C VAL A 6 -1.54 3.25 -6.30
N THR A 7 -2.11 2.05 -6.19
CA THR A 7 -1.54 0.82 -6.78
C THR A 7 -2.60 -0.25 -6.96
N ASN A 8 -2.52 -1.07 -8.01
CA ASN A 8 -3.34 -2.28 -8.13
C ASN A 8 -2.73 -3.49 -7.41
N ASP A 9 -1.47 -3.38 -7.00
CA ASP A 9 -0.70 -4.49 -6.43
C ASP A 9 -0.51 -4.27 -4.93
N PHE A 10 -1.57 -4.48 -4.16
CA PHE A 10 -1.54 -4.50 -2.70
C PHE A 10 -2.12 -5.83 -2.16
N PRO A 11 -1.81 -6.26 -0.92
CA PRO A 11 -2.48 -7.42 -0.32
C PRO A 11 -4.02 -7.30 -0.38
N PRO A 12 -4.76 -8.44 -0.52
CA PRO A 12 -4.37 -9.79 -0.13
C PRO A 12 -3.68 -10.64 -1.20
N LYS A 13 -3.63 -10.18 -2.46
CA LYS A 13 -2.91 -10.90 -3.53
C LYS A 13 -1.44 -11.10 -3.14
N ILE A 14 -0.91 -12.30 -3.32
CA ILE A 14 0.49 -12.61 -2.98
C ILE A 14 1.35 -12.43 -4.24
N GLY A 15 2.37 -11.60 -4.15
CA GLY A 15 3.33 -11.35 -5.23
C GLY A 15 4.46 -10.42 -4.78
N GLY A 16 5.50 -10.31 -5.59
CA GLY A 16 6.70 -9.55 -5.23
C GLY A 16 6.41 -8.06 -4.99
N ILE A 17 5.61 -7.45 -5.88
CA ILE A 17 5.23 -6.04 -5.78
C ILE A 17 4.33 -5.80 -4.55
N GLN A 18 3.35 -6.67 -4.34
CA GLN A 18 2.43 -6.62 -3.20
C GLN A 18 3.18 -6.66 -1.88
N SER A 19 4.11 -7.61 -1.74
CA SER A 19 4.95 -7.76 -0.54
C SER A 19 5.86 -6.54 -0.34
N LEU A 20 6.47 -6.01 -1.41
CA LEU A 20 7.33 -4.83 -1.33
C LEU A 20 6.56 -3.59 -0.87
N LEU A 21 5.43 -3.30 -1.52
CA LEU A 21 4.61 -2.13 -1.20
C LEU A 21 4.00 -2.23 0.19
N TRP A 22 3.56 -3.42 0.61
CA TRP A 22 3.10 -3.66 1.98
C TRP A 22 4.19 -3.36 3.02
N GLU A 23 5.39 -3.92 2.81
CA GLU A 23 6.51 -3.75 3.73
C GLU A 23 7.00 -2.31 3.80
N TRP A 24 6.94 -1.55 2.70
CA TRP A 24 7.24 -0.12 2.72
C TRP A 24 6.13 0.68 3.39
N TRP A 25 4.87 0.46 3.01
CA TRP A 25 3.73 1.22 3.52
C TRP A 25 3.57 1.07 5.04
N ARG A 26 3.70 -0.15 5.59
CA ARG A 26 3.52 -0.40 7.03
C ARG A 26 4.55 0.28 7.94
N ARG A 27 5.62 0.84 7.37
CA ARG A 27 6.67 1.60 8.08
C ARG A 27 6.39 3.11 8.10
N LEU A 28 5.37 3.57 7.38
CA LEU A 28 5.02 4.99 7.28
C LEU A 28 4.08 5.41 8.43
N PRO A 29 4.03 6.71 8.79
CA PRO A 29 3.16 7.19 9.87
C PRO A 29 1.67 7.05 9.48
N PRO A 30 0.88 6.24 10.21
CA PRO A 30 -0.47 5.86 9.81
C PRO A 30 -1.47 7.02 9.74
N GLU A 31 -1.24 8.09 10.50
CA GLU A 31 -2.07 9.30 10.50
C GLU A 31 -1.90 10.18 9.25
N SER A 32 -0.89 9.89 8.41
CA SER A 32 -0.52 10.73 7.25
C SER A 32 -0.54 10.01 5.90
N PHE A 33 -0.74 8.68 5.87
CA PHE A 33 -0.73 7.85 4.67
C PHE A 33 -2.00 6.99 4.52
N ALA A 34 -2.52 6.93 3.30
CA ALA A 34 -3.60 6.01 2.92
C ALA A 34 -3.22 5.24 1.63
N VAL A 35 -3.89 4.11 1.40
CA VAL A 35 -3.75 3.29 0.18
C VAL A 35 -5.07 3.31 -0.57
N LEU A 36 -5.02 3.57 -1.87
CA LEU A 36 -6.09 3.33 -2.82
C LEU A 36 -5.67 2.21 -3.74
N THR A 37 -6.43 1.11 -3.72
CA THR A 37 -6.14 -0.08 -4.52
C THR A 37 -7.39 -0.61 -5.21
N SER A 38 -7.20 -1.41 -6.26
CA SER A 38 -8.33 -2.06 -6.95
C SER A 38 -9.07 -2.98 -5.99
N PRO A 39 -10.40 -3.13 -6.13
CA PRO A 39 -11.07 -4.28 -5.58
C PRO A 39 -10.52 -5.49 -6.35
N TYR A 40 -9.66 -6.27 -5.68
CA TYR A 40 -9.04 -7.53 -6.14
C TYR A 40 -7.81 -7.38 -7.04
#